data_AF-A0A1F4TKI3-F1
#
_entry.id   AF-A0A1F4TKI3-F1
#
_cell.length_a   1.000
_cell.length_b   1.000
_cell.length_c   1.000
_cell.angle_alpha   90.00
_cell.angle_beta   90.00
_cell.angle_gamma   90.00
#
_symmetry.space_group_name_H-M   'P 1'
#
loop_
_entity.id
_entity.type
_entity.pdbx_description
1 polymer ?
#
loop_
_entity_poly.entity_id
_entity_poly.type
_entity_poly.pdbx_seq_one_letter_code
_entity_poly.pdbx_strand_id
1 'polypeptide(L)'
;MEALGLLDTLESMILDGTKIPLTKRILINEEQILALIDKLRLVIQGGEGLAKGAIASKTGVTVNPQRGAAFEQERAKQADVTTDLEGVSSREEAKSVEILQQAYQMAKEIREGADKYADEVLANLEATSTRVLRTVKAGRERLVKK
;
A
#
# COMPACT_ATOMS: atom_id res chain seq x y z
N MET A 1 7.06 -17.34 -8.32
CA MET A 1 7.46 -16.51 -9.49
C MET A 1 6.29 -15.67 -10.03
N GLU A 2 5.04 -16.15 -10.00
CA GLU A 2 3.89 -15.39 -10.53
C GLU A 2 3.51 -14.13 -9.71
N ALA A 3 3.70 -14.15 -8.38
CA ALA A 3 3.40 -12.99 -7.52
C ALA A 3 4.30 -11.78 -7.80
N LEU A 4 5.59 -12.03 -8.09
CA LEU A 4 6.56 -10.99 -8.43
C LEU A 4 6.20 -10.34 -9.79
N GLY A 5 5.80 -11.13 -10.79
CA GLY A 5 5.37 -10.57 -12.08
C GLY A 5 4.07 -9.74 -12.00
N LEU A 6 3.15 -10.10 -11.11
CA LEU A 6 1.96 -9.28 -10.85
C LEU A 6 2.30 -7.96 -10.15
N LEU A 7 3.30 -7.97 -9.28
CA LEU A 7 3.81 -6.76 -8.63
C LEU A 7 4.48 -5.83 -9.64
N ASP A 8 5.30 -6.35 -10.55
CA ASP A 8 5.93 -5.57 -11.63
C ASP A 8 4.87 -4.95 -12.57
N THR A 9 3.77 -5.68 -12.78
CA THR A 9 2.62 -5.19 -13.57
C THR A 9 1.89 -4.05 -12.86
N LEU A 10 1.74 -4.14 -11.53
CA LEU A 10 1.18 -3.06 -10.71
C LEU A 10 2.09 -1.82 -10.73
N GLU A 11 3.40 -2.03 -10.61
CA GLU A 11 4.39 -0.96 -10.68
C GLU A 11 4.35 -0.24 -12.03
N SER A 12 4.31 -1.00 -13.13
CA SER A 12 4.18 -0.44 -14.48
C SER A 12 2.88 0.36 -14.64
N MET A 13 1.76 -0.15 -14.11
CA MET A 13 0.47 0.54 -14.16
C MET A 13 0.47 1.88 -13.39
N ILE A 14 1.25 1.96 -12.30
CA ILE A 14 1.44 3.20 -11.54
C ILE A 14 2.38 4.15 -12.28
N LEU A 15 3.46 3.66 -12.87
CA LEU A 15 4.43 4.49 -13.60
C LEU A 15 3.85 5.10 -14.88
N ASP A 16 3.07 4.32 -15.62
CA ASP A 16 2.42 4.70 -16.88
C ASP A 16 1.06 5.39 -16.67
N GLY A 17 0.54 5.37 -15.44
CA GLY A 17 -0.74 5.96 -15.08
C GLY A 17 -0.79 7.47 -15.31
N THR A 18 -1.97 7.99 -15.65
CA THR A 18 -2.14 9.43 -15.91
C THR A 18 -1.95 10.22 -14.62
N LYS A 19 -0.85 10.97 -14.53
CA LYS A 19 -0.54 11.82 -13.38
C LYS A 19 -1.43 13.07 -13.41
N ILE A 20 -2.02 13.40 -12.28
CA ILE A 20 -2.85 14.60 -12.15
C ILE A 20 -1.91 15.80 -11.87
N PRO A 21 -1.84 16.81 -12.75
CA PRO A 21 -0.94 17.94 -12.58
C PRO A 21 -1.23 18.68 -11.27
N LEU A 22 -0.18 19.23 -10.65
CA LEU A 22 -0.22 19.91 -9.34
C LEU A 22 -0.56 18.99 -8.14
N THR A 23 -0.67 17.67 -8.35
CA THR A 23 -0.88 16.71 -7.25
C THR A 23 0.10 15.54 -7.36
N LYS A 24 0.35 14.84 -6.24
CA LYS A 24 1.11 13.58 -6.23
C LYS A 24 0.23 12.35 -6.49
N ARG A 25 -0.93 12.53 -7.16
CA ARG A 25 -1.94 11.49 -7.38
C ARG A 25 -1.89 10.97 -8.81
N ILE A 26 -2.16 9.68 -8.97
CA ILE A 26 -2.16 8.96 -10.24
C ILE A 26 -3.57 8.42 -10.44
N LEU A 27 -4.15 8.68 -11.61
CA LEU A 27 -5.46 8.20 -11.98
C LEU A 27 -5.33 6.78 -12.52
N ILE A 28 -5.95 5.83 -11.82
CA ILE A 28 -5.91 4.40 -12.13
C ILE A 28 -7.35 3.92 -12.31
N ASN A 29 -7.58 3.05 -13.28
CA ASN A 29 -8.88 2.43 -13.50
C ASN A 29 -9.19 1.43 -12.37
N GLU A 30 -10.30 1.67 -11.67
CA GLU A 30 -10.74 0.88 -10.52
C GLU A 30 -10.94 -0.61 -10.85
N GLU A 31 -11.56 -0.93 -11.98
CA GLU A 31 -11.85 -2.31 -12.38
C GLU A 31 -10.56 -3.10 -12.66
N GLN A 32 -9.57 -2.45 -13.26
CA GLN A 32 -8.27 -3.07 -13.58
C GLN A 32 -7.43 -3.30 -12.33
N ILE A 33 -7.40 -2.34 -11.39
CA ILE A 33 -6.62 -2.48 -10.16
C ILE A 33 -7.24 -3.54 -9.23
N LEU A 34 -8.57 -3.59 -9.13
CA LEU A 34 -9.27 -4.60 -8.33
C LEU A 34 -9.03 -6.00 -8.88
N ALA A 35 -9.13 -6.20 -10.19
CA ALA A 35 -8.85 -7.50 -10.82
C ALA A 35 -7.40 -7.95 -10.61
N LEU A 36 -6.45 -7.02 -10.56
CA LEU A 36 -5.05 -7.32 -10.28
C LEU A 36 -4.81 -7.66 -8.81
N ILE A 37 -5.48 -6.95 -7.89
CA ILE A 37 -5.47 -7.25 -6.45
C ILE A 37 -6.06 -8.64 -6.17
N ASP A 38 -7.15 -9.02 -6.84
CA ASP A 38 -7.76 -10.34 -6.69
C ASP A 38 -6.84 -11.46 -7.19
N LYS A 39 -6.12 -11.23 -8.30
CA LYS A 39 -5.10 -12.17 -8.78
C LYS A 39 -3.93 -12.28 -7.81
N LEU A 40 -3.46 -11.16 -7.27
CA LEU A 40 -2.39 -11.17 -6.28
C LEU A 40 -2.83 -11.91 -5.00
N ARG A 41 -4.07 -11.70 -4.56
CA ARG A 41 -4.69 -12.42 -3.44
C ARG A 41 -4.75 -13.92 -3.70
N LEU A 42 -5.17 -14.34 -4.90
CA LEU A 42 -5.19 -15.75 -5.32
C LEU A 42 -3.81 -16.39 -5.31
N VAL A 43 -2.78 -15.69 -5.77
CA VAL A 43 -1.41 -16.22 -5.81
C VAL A 43 -0.79 -16.28 -4.40
N ILE A 44 -1.10 -15.31 -3.54
CA ILE A 44 -0.64 -15.32 -2.13
C ILE A 44 -1.35 -16.41 -1.32
N GLN A 45 -2.67 -16.59 -1.51
CA GLN A 45 -3.46 -17.64 -0.87
C GLN A 45 -3.19 -19.03 -1.48
N GLY A 46 -2.71 -19.08 -2.71
CA GLY A 46 -2.42 -20.30 -3.48
C GLY A 46 -1.07 -20.95 -3.19
N GLY A 47 -0.44 -20.68 -2.04
CA GLY A 47 0.76 -21.37 -1.59
C GLY A 47 0.56 -22.89 -1.58
N GLU A 48 1.02 -23.55 -2.63
CA GLU A 48 1.12 -25.01 -2.85
C GLU A 48 -0.18 -25.84 -2.99
N GLY A 49 -1.38 -25.23 -2.93
CA GLY A 49 -2.63 -26.02 -2.82
C GLY A 49 -3.52 -26.19 -4.07
N LEU A 50 -3.53 -25.28 -5.04
CA LEU A 50 -4.64 -25.23 -6.02
C LEU A 50 -4.21 -24.93 -7.47
N ALA A 51 -3.04 -25.43 -7.85
CA ALA A 51 -2.64 -25.51 -9.26
C ALA A 51 -3.32 -26.71 -9.95
N LYS A 52 -4.64 -26.63 -10.20
CA LYS A 52 -5.40 -27.43 -11.19
C LYS A 52 -6.88 -27.04 -11.14
N GLY A 53 -7.27 -25.96 -11.80
CA GLY A 53 -8.70 -25.62 -11.87
C GLY A 53 -9.12 -24.61 -12.93
N ALA A 54 -8.20 -23.78 -13.44
CA ALA A 54 -8.58 -22.66 -14.30
C ALA A 54 -7.92 -22.66 -15.70
N ILE A 55 -7.65 -23.83 -16.26
CA ILE A 55 -7.26 -23.96 -17.68
C ILE A 55 -8.05 -25.11 -18.33
N ALA A 56 -9.36 -24.92 -18.44
CA ALA A 56 -10.21 -25.74 -19.30
C ALA A 56 -11.45 -24.95 -19.74
N SER A 57 -11.24 -23.79 -20.36
CA SER A 57 -12.28 -23.11 -21.13
C SER A 57 -11.81 -22.93 -22.57
N LYS A 58 -11.84 -24.03 -23.33
CA LYS A 58 -12.02 -23.99 -24.78
C LYS A 58 -12.46 -25.37 -25.28
N THR A 59 -13.53 -25.36 -26.08
CA THR A 59 -14.10 -26.46 -26.88
C THR A 59 -15.25 -27.23 -26.22
N GLY A 60 -16.45 -27.17 -26.82
CA GLY A 60 -17.45 -28.23 -26.65
C GLY A 60 -18.90 -27.83 -26.34
N VAL A 61 -19.50 -27.00 -27.18
CA VAL A 61 -20.85 -27.13 -27.77
C VAL A 61 -21.67 -28.41 -27.40
N THR A 62 -22.91 -28.19 -26.91
CA THR A 62 -24.17 -29.02 -26.99
C THR A 62 -24.58 -30.02 -25.88
N VAL A 63 -25.74 -29.70 -25.26
CA VAL A 63 -26.92 -30.52 -24.86
C VAL A 63 -26.70 -31.94 -24.33
N ASN A 64 -27.17 -32.21 -23.09
CA ASN A 64 -28.37 -33.04 -22.82
C ASN A 64 -28.75 -33.01 -21.32
N PRO A 65 -30.05 -32.94 -20.95
CA PRO A 65 -30.49 -33.06 -19.56
C PRO A 65 -30.73 -34.54 -19.20
N GLN A 66 -30.67 -34.83 -17.89
CA GLN A 66 -30.96 -36.10 -17.20
C GLN A 66 -29.79 -37.05 -16.95
N ARG A 67 -29.42 -37.12 -15.66
CA ARG A 67 -29.12 -38.31 -14.82
C ARG A 67 -28.61 -37.71 -13.50
N GLY A 68 -29.31 -37.79 -12.37
CA GLY A 68 -29.94 -38.98 -11.82
C GLY A 68 -28.99 -39.57 -10.78
N ALA A 69 -29.21 -39.18 -9.51
CA ALA A 69 -28.86 -39.87 -8.27
C ALA A 69 -27.41 -40.37 -8.09
N ALA A 70 -26.64 -39.66 -7.25
CA ALA A 70 -25.82 -40.20 -6.16
C ALA A 70 -25.00 -39.06 -5.53
N PHE A 71 -24.72 -39.15 -4.24
CA PHE A 71 -23.90 -38.25 -3.40
C PHE A 71 -24.65 -37.16 -2.63
N GLU A 72 -25.74 -37.54 -1.97
CA GLU A 72 -26.18 -36.93 -0.71
C GLU A 72 -25.64 -37.73 0.48
N GLN A 73 -24.32 -37.72 0.74
CA GLN A 73 -23.78 -38.19 2.03
C GLN A 73 -22.31 -37.80 2.28
N GLU A 74 -21.94 -36.54 2.03
CA GLU A 74 -20.63 -36.04 2.51
C GLU A 74 -20.70 -34.59 3.02
N ARG A 75 -21.87 -34.18 3.53
CA ARG A 75 -22.11 -32.82 4.05
C ARG A 75 -22.13 -32.72 5.57
N ALA A 76 -21.82 -33.81 6.28
CA ALA A 76 -21.93 -33.89 7.75
C ALA A 76 -20.58 -33.83 8.51
N LYS A 77 -19.46 -33.54 7.82
CA LYS A 77 -18.13 -33.39 8.48
C LYS A 77 -17.43 -32.06 8.22
N GLN A 78 -18.08 -31.10 7.57
CA GLN A 78 -17.55 -29.75 7.31
C GLN A 78 -18.12 -28.68 8.25
N ALA A 79 -18.72 -29.07 9.37
CA ALA A 79 -19.25 -28.12 10.36
C ALA A 79 -18.28 -27.82 11.52
N ASP A 80 -17.10 -28.46 11.56
CA ASP A 80 -16.11 -28.29 12.63
C ASP A 80 -14.92 -27.42 12.24
N VAL A 81 -14.73 -27.13 10.94
CA VAL A 81 -13.61 -26.31 10.43
C VAL A 81 -14.01 -24.83 10.25
N THR A 82 -15.30 -24.51 10.30
CA THR A 82 -15.78 -23.13 10.13
C THR A 82 -15.60 -22.26 11.37
N THR A 83 -15.41 -22.85 12.56
CA THR A 83 -15.26 -22.10 13.82
C THR A 83 -13.83 -21.58 14.02
N ASP A 84 -12.81 -22.22 13.41
CA ASP A 84 -11.42 -21.77 13.49
C ASP A 84 -11.08 -20.66 12.48
N LEU A 85 -11.85 -20.50 11.41
CA LEU A 85 -11.60 -19.47 10.39
C LEU A 85 -12.06 -18.06 10.84
N GLU A 86 -13.13 -17.95 11.64
CA GLU A 86 -13.57 -16.66 12.21
C GLU A 86 -12.57 -16.11 13.24
N GLY A 87 -11.91 -16.99 14.00
CA GLY A 87 -10.85 -16.62 14.94
C GLY A 87 -9.55 -16.16 14.27
N VAL A 88 -9.21 -16.73 13.11
CA VAL A 88 -8.00 -16.37 12.34
C VAL A 88 -8.18 -15.04 11.60
N SER A 89 -9.31 -14.81 10.93
CA SER A 89 -9.59 -13.51 10.25
C SER A 89 -9.58 -12.35 11.25
N SER A 90 -10.25 -12.53 12.39
CA SER A 90 -10.29 -11.51 13.45
C SER A 90 -8.90 -11.18 14.02
N ARG A 91 -8.01 -12.19 14.10
CA ARG A 91 -6.66 -12.02 14.63
C ARG A 91 -5.71 -11.37 13.62
N GLU A 92 -5.90 -11.62 12.34
CA GLU A 92 -5.13 -10.98 11.25
C GLU A 92 -5.56 -9.52 11.04
N GLU A 93 -6.86 -9.23 11.16
CA GLU A 93 -7.41 -7.88 11.16
C GLU A 93 -6.90 -7.07 12.36
N ALA A 94 -6.89 -7.65 13.57
CA ALA A 94 -6.36 -6.99 14.76
C ALA A 94 -4.86 -6.63 14.62
N LYS A 95 -4.05 -7.54 14.08
CA LYS A 95 -2.62 -7.27 13.81
C LYS A 95 -2.44 -6.17 12.76
N SER A 96 -3.28 -6.15 11.74
CA SER A 96 -3.23 -5.13 10.68
C SER A 96 -3.53 -3.74 11.23
N VAL A 97 -4.52 -3.63 12.11
CA VAL A 97 -4.85 -2.37 12.81
C VAL A 97 -3.71 -1.92 13.72
N GLU A 98 -3.09 -2.84 14.45
CA GLU A 98 -1.94 -2.54 15.31
C GLU A 98 -0.75 -2.01 14.50
N ILE A 99 -0.41 -2.65 13.38
CA ILE A 99 0.67 -2.21 12.47
C ILE A 99 0.37 -0.81 11.92
N LEU A 100 -0.86 -0.55 11.50
CA LEU A 100 -1.26 0.77 11.01
C LEU A 100 -1.12 1.83 12.12
N GLN A 101 -1.57 1.53 13.34
CA GLN A 101 -1.46 2.45 14.46
C GLN A 101 0.00 2.77 14.81
N GLN A 102 0.87 1.76 14.82
CA GLN A 102 2.31 1.94 15.02
C GLN A 102 2.94 2.78 13.90
N ALA A 103 2.57 2.53 12.64
CA ALA A 103 3.04 3.31 11.50
C ALA A 103 2.61 4.78 11.61
N TYR A 104 1.37 5.06 12.02
CA TYR A 104 0.89 6.43 12.24
C TYR A 104 1.65 7.13 13.37
N GLN A 105 1.90 6.42 14.47
CA GLN A 105 2.65 6.98 15.61
C GLN A 105 4.09 7.31 15.21
N MET A 106 4.77 6.39 14.52
CA MET A 106 6.12 6.62 14.00
C MET A 106 6.17 7.79 13.00
N ALA A 107 5.21 7.87 12.09
CA ALA A 107 5.13 8.98 11.14
C ALA A 107 4.95 10.33 11.84
N LYS A 108 4.15 10.37 12.92
CA LYS A 108 3.97 11.55 13.75
C LYS A 108 5.27 11.96 14.44
N GLU A 109 5.99 11.01 15.04
CA GLU A 109 7.26 11.27 15.71
C GLU A 109 8.34 11.77 14.75
N ILE A 110 8.45 11.16 13.57
CA ILE A 110 9.37 11.62 12.52
C ILE A 110 9.04 13.05 12.11
N ARG A 111 7.75 13.36 11.92
CA ARG A 111 7.32 14.71 11.54
C ARG A 111 7.64 15.73 12.62
N GLU A 112 7.30 15.44 13.87
CA GLU A 112 7.61 16.33 14.99
C GLU A 112 9.12 16.52 15.19
N GLY A 113 9.91 15.46 14.99
CA GLY A 113 11.37 15.53 15.02
C GLY A 113 11.95 16.38 13.88
N ALA A 114 11.42 16.21 12.66
CA ALA A 114 11.82 17.00 11.50
C ALA A 114 11.46 18.49 11.66
N ASP A 115 10.27 18.80 12.18
CA ASP A 115 9.83 20.17 12.43
C ASP A 115 10.73 20.85 13.48
N LYS A 116 11.07 20.15 14.57
CA LYS A 116 12.02 20.65 15.60
C LYS A 116 13.41 20.90 15.03
N TYR A 117 13.91 19.96 14.22
CA TYR A 117 15.22 20.12 13.58
C TYR A 117 15.24 21.30 12.61
N ALA A 118 14.18 21.48 11.82
CA ALA A 118 14.05 22.63 10.92
C ALA A 118 14.07 23.95 11.69
N ASP A 119 13.35 24.03 12.81
CA ASP A 119 13.34 25.21 13.69
C ASP A 119 14.74 25.53 14.23
N GLU A 120 15.48 24.53 14.72
CA GLU A 120 16.85 24.71 15.21
C GLU A 120 17.81 25.21 14.11
N VAL A 121 17.73 24.64 12.91
CA VAL A 121 18.55 25.07 11.76
C VAL A 121 18.21 26.51 11.37
N LEU A 122 16.92 26.85 11.31
CA LEU A 122 16.46 28.20 10.97
C LEU A 122 16.86 29.23 12.03
N ALA A 123 16.75 28.90 13.31
CA ALA A 123 17.17 29.77 14.42
C ALA A 123 18.67 30.06 14.36
N ASN A 124 19.50 29.04 14.08
CA ASN A 124 20.94 29.22 13.92
C ASN A 124 21.29 30.10 12.71
N LEU A 125 20.58 29.91 11.60
CA LEU A 125 20.74 30.74 10.40
C LEU A 125 20.33 32.19 10.66
N GLU A 126 19.23 32.43 11.38
CA GLU A 126 18.77 33.76 11.77
C GLU A 126 19.80 34.48 12.65
N ALA A 127 20.32 33.79 13.68
CA ALA A 127 21.32 34.34 14.58
C ALA A 127 22.60 34.73 13.82
N THR A 128 23.05 33.87 12.91
CA THR A 128 24.24 34.11 12.07
C THR A 128 24.01 35.28 11.12
N SER A 129 22.86 35.30 10.43
CA SER A 129 22.50 36.37 9.49
C SER A 129 22.38 37.72 10.19
N THR A 130 21.82 37.74 11.39
CA THR A 130 21.74 38.95 12.23
C THR A 130 23.12 39.47 12.60
N ARG A 131 24.06 38.59 12.95
CA ARG A 131 25.46 38.97 13.24
C ARG A 131 26.14 39.57 12.01
N VAL A 132 25.99 38.94 10.84
CA VAL A 132 26.53 39.45 9.57
C VAL A 132 25.94 40.82 9.25
N LEU A 133 24.62 40.98 9.37
CA LEU A 133 23.94 42.24 9.10
C LEU A 133 24.43 43.38 10.00
N ARG A 134 24.68 43.10 11.29
CA ARG A 134 25.27 44.08 12.21
C ARG A 134 26.65 44.54 11.75
N THR A 135 27.51 43.60 11.33
CA THR A 135 28.84 43.91 10.79
C THR A 135 28.75 44.77 9.53
N VAL A 136 27.85 44.44 8.60
CA VAL A 136 27.65 45.22 7.38
C VAL A 136 27.15 46.63 7.70
N LYS A 137 26.16 46.77 8.61
CA LYS A 137 25.66 48.09 9.04
C LYS A 137 26.77 48.94 9.65
N ALA A 138 27.55 48.37 10.57
CA ALA A 138 28.68 49.07 11.17
C ALA A 138 29.74 49.49 10.13
N GLY A 139 30.01 48.65 9.14
CA GLY A 139 30.89 48.99 8.01
C GLY A 139 30.36 50.17 7.18
N ARG A 140 29.05 50.18 6.89
CA ARG A 140 28.40 51.29 6.15
C ARG A 140 28.42 52.60 6.93
N GLU A 141 28.12 52.58 8.23
CA GLU A 141 28.14 53.78 9.07
C GLU A 141 29.54 54.44 9.11
N ARG A 142 30.61 53.64 9.12
CA ARG A 142 31.99 54.15 9.07
C ARG A 142 32.31 54.88 7.77
N LEU A 143 31.70 54.48 6.64
CA LEU A 143 31.90 55.15 5.35
C LEU A 143 31.17 56.48 5.26
N VAL A 144 30.02 56.61 5.95
CA VAL A 144 29.22 57.85 5.95
C VAL A 144 29.80 58.93 6.88
N LYS A 145 30.57 58.53 7.90
CA LYS A 145 31.22 59.45 8.85
C LYS A 145 32.57 60.00 8.37
N LYS A 146 33.03 59.63 7.18
CA LYS A 146 34.20 60.23 6.51
C LYS A 146 33.75 61.31 5.54
#